data_AF-A0A3R6FKW7-F1
#
_entry.id   AF-A0A3R6FKW7-F1
#
_cell.length_a   1.000
_cell.length_b   1.000
_cell.length_c   1.000
_cell.angle_alpha   90.00
_cell.angle_beta   90.00
_cell.angle_gamma   90.00
#
_symmetry.space_group_name_H-M   'P 1'
#
loop_
_entity.id
_entity.type
_entity.pdbx_description
1 polymer ?
#
loop_
_entity_poly.entity_id
_entity_poly.type
_entity_poly.pdbx_seq_one_letter_code
_entity_poly.pdbx_strand_id
1 'polypeptide(L)' 'MQEYQLDFITYCVGNLSERLNMSASKVYKMLRSSGVLDGYIVPCYDVLHTFSKDYIMNDLIELLKKRGTLA' A
#
# COMPACT_ATOMS: atom_id res chain seq x y z
N MET A 1 13.45 8.72 4.49
CA MET A 1 11.99 8.53 4.71
C MET A 1 11.66 9.21 6.01
N GLN A 2 10.62 10.04 6.02
CA GLN A 2 10.17 10.74 7.23
C GLN A 2 9.34 9.79 8.10
N GLU A 3 9.24 10.04 9.40
CA GLU A 3 8.56 9.15 10.37
C GLU A 3 7.10 8.86 9.96
N TYR A 4 6.35 9.91 9.60
CA TYR A 4 4.96 9.78 9.16
C TYR A 4 4.79 8.91 7.90
N GLN A 5 5.79 8.86 7.02
CA GLN A 5 5.72 8.01 5.82
C GLN A 5 5.88 6.54 6.21
N LEU A 6 6.76 6.25 7.17
CA LEU A 6 6.94 4.90 7.70
C LEU A 6 5.67 4.41 8.40
N ASP A 7 5.04 5.27 9.21
CA ASP A 7 3.77 4.97 9.88
C ASP A 7 2.67 4.69 8.86
N PHE A 8 2.57 5.52 7.81
CA PHE A 8 1.59 5.33 6.75
C PHE A 8 1.83 4.06 5.92
N ILE A 9 3.08 3.74 5.60
CA ILE A 9 3.43 2.49 4.94
C ILE A 9 3.06 1.30 5.81
N THR A 10 3.39 1.34 7.11
CA THR A 10 3.07 0.27 8.07
C THR A 10 1.56 0.09 8.19
N TYR A 11 0.82 1.20 8.25
CA TYR A 11 -0.65 1.21 8.20
C TYR A 11 -1.17 0.54 6.93
N CYS A 12 -0.68 0.92 5.75
CA CYS A 12 -1.13 0.33 4.48
C CYS A 12 -0.85 -1.18 4.42
N VAL A 13 0.35 -1.60 4.84
CA VAL A 13 0.75 -3.02 4.85
C VAL A 13 -0.15 -3.84 5.76
N GLY A 14 -0.43 -3.36 6.99
CA GLY A 14 -1.28 -4.07 7.95
C GLY A 14 -2.72 -4.22 7.45
N ASN A 15 -3.32 -3.14 6.97
CA ASN A 15 -4.70 -3.17 6.47
C ASN A 15 -4.86 -4.02 5.20
N LEU A 16 -3.88 -3.99 4.28
CA LEU A 16 -3.88 -4.88 3.11
C LEU A 16 -3.66 -6.34 3.50
N SER A 17 -2.83 -6.61 4.51
CA SER A 17 -2.59 -7.95 5.04
C SER A 17 -3.91 -8.59 5.52
N GLU A 18 -4.69 -7.84 6.30
CA GLU A 18 -6.02 -8.26 6.73
C GLU A 18 -6.98 -8.45 5.55
N ARG A 19 -7.08 -7.46 4.65
CA ARG A 19 -8.06 -7.48 3.56
C ARG A 19 -7.80 -8.56 2.51
N LEU A 20 -6.53 -8.88 2.25
CA LEU A 20 -6.11 -9.91 1.29
C LEU A 20 -5.91 -11.28 1.92
N ASN A 21 -6.04 -11.41 3.25
CA ASN A 21 -5.71 -12.61 4.00
C ASN A 21 -4.29 -13.13 3.66
N MET A 22 -3.32 -12.21 3.61
CA MET A 22 -1.91 -12.49 3.29
C MET A 22 -1.03 -11.99 4.43
N SER A 23 0.17 -12.55 4.59
CA SER A 23 1.11 -12.02 5.59
C SER A 23 1.59 -10.61 5.22
N ALA A 24 1.78 -9.76 6.22
CA ALA A 24 2.33 -8.41 6.06
C ALA A 24 3.66 -8.40 5.27
N SER A 25 4.52 -9.42 5.48
CA SER A 25 5.77 -9.58 4.72
C SER A 25 5.52 -9.80 3.23
N LYS A 26 4.52 -10.60 2.85
CA LYS A 26 4.15 -10.84 1.45
C LYS A 26 3.58 -9.57 0.82
N VAL A 27 2.69 -8.87 1.54
CA VAL A 27 2.12 -7.59 1.09
C VAL A 27 3.21 -6.54 0.87
N TYR A 28 4.12 -6.35 1.83
CA TYR A 28 5.22 -5.41 1.71
C TYR A 28 6.10 -5.73 0.49
N LYS A 29 6.45 -7.01 0.29
CA LYS A 29 7.21 -7.44 -0.89
C LYS A 29 6.47 -7.11 -2.18
N MET A 30 5.16 -7.35 -2.27
CA MET A 30 4.34 -7.01 -3.44
C MET A 30 4.31 -5.50 -3.70
N LEU A 31 4.08 -4.67 -2.68
CA LEU A 31 4.08 -3.21 -2.81
C LEU A 31 5.43 -2.69 -3.31
N ARG A 32 6.54 -3.25 -2.81
CA ARG A 32 7.89 -2.87 -3.22
C ARG A 32 8.23 -3.37 -4.63
N SER A 33 7.97 -4.64 -4.94
CA SER A 33 8.31 -5.23 -6.25
C SER A 33 7.45 -4.70 -7.39
N SER A 34 6.21 -4.31 -7.10
CA SER A 34 5.36 -3.61 -8.07
C SER A 34 5.77 -2.15 -8.28
N GLY A 35 6.63 -1.60 -7.42
CA GLY A 35 6.95 -0.17 -7.39
C GLY A 35 5.79 0.73 -6.89
N VAL A 36 4.73 0.14 -6.30
CA VAL A 36 3.62 0.91 -5.70
C VAL A 36 4.11 1.66 -4.46
N LEU A 37 5.03 1.06 -3.71
CA LEU A 37 5.60 1.70 -2.53
C LEU A 37 6.35 2.99 -2.89
N ASP A 38 7.39 2.86 -3.72
CA ASP A 38 8.29 3.97 -4.07
C ASP A 38 7.68 4.93 -5.12
N GLY A 39 6.78 4.44 -5.96
CA GLY A 39 6.20 5.21 -7.07
C GLY A 39 4.77 5.72 -6.84
N TYR A 40 4.15 5.42 -5.70
CA TYR A 40 2.80 5.88 -5.40
C TYR A 40 2.58 6.20 -3.92
N ILE A 41 2.79 5.25 -3.01
CA ILE A 41 2.51 5.45 -1.57
C ILE A 41 3.38 6.57 -0.99
N VAL A 42 4.69 6.52 -1.23
CA VAL A 42 5.63 7.52 -0.68
C VAL A 42 5.47 8.89 -1.33
N PRO A 43 5.43 9.02 -2.69
CA PRO A 43 5.30 10.32 -3.33
C PRO A 43 3.93 10.98 -3.16
N CYS A 44 2.86 10.19 -3.01
CA CYS A 44 1.49 10.69 -2.92
C CYS A 44 0.97 10.76 -1.48
N TYR A 45 1.84 10.64 -0.47
CA TYR A 45 1.45 10.65 0.95
C TYR A 45 0.52 11.82 1.28
N ASP A 46 0.89 13.05 0.91
CA ASP A 46 0.16 14.28 1.26
C ASP A 46 -1.31 14.27 0.82
N VAL A 47 -1.62 13.52 -0.24
CA VAL A 47 -2.99 13.34 -0.74
C VAL A 47 -3.61 12.08 -0.11
N LEU A 48 -2.89 10.96 -0.14
CA LEU A 48 -3.40 9.67 0.29
C LEU A 48 -3.81 9.65 1.76
N HIS A 49 -3.06 10.29 2.65
CA HIS A 49 -3.36 10.27 4.09
C HIS A 49 -4.64 11.04 4.47
N THR A 50 -5.22 11.80 3.54
CA THR A 50 -6.48 12.53 3.74
C THR A 50 -7.71 11.70 3.37
N PHE A 51 -7.53 10.58 2.65
CA PHE A 51 -8.63 9.72 2.23
C PHE A 51 -9.03 8.70 3.31
N SER A 52 -10.23 8.14 3.15
CA SER A 52 -10.71 7.07 4.02
C SER A 52 -9.89 5.78 3.84
N LYS A 53 -9.81 4.97 4.90
CA LYS A 53 -9.20 3.64 4.88
C LYS A 53 -9.68 2.82 3.67
N ASP A 54 -10.99 2.72 3.48
CA ASP A 54 -11.56 1.85 2.45
C ASP A 54 -11.18 2.28 1.03
N TYR A 55 -11.12 3.58 0.79
CA TYR A 55 -10.69 4.13 -0.49
C TYR A 55 -9.24 3.76 -0.78
N ILE A 56 -8.32 4.06 0.15
CA ILE A 56 -6.89 3.78 -0.01
C ILE A 56 -6.67 2.29 -0.23
N MET A 57 -7.31 1.43 0.56
CA MET A 57 -7.13 -0.01 0.44
C MET A 57 -7.63 -0.56 -0.90
N ASN A 58 -8.77 -0.08 -1.40
CA ASN A 58 -9.28 -0.51 -2.71
C ASN A 58 -8.37 -0.05 -3.84
N ASP A 59 -7.91 1.20 -3.80
CA ASP A 59 -7.02 1.77 -4.80
C ASP A 59 -5.67 1.04 -4.87
N LEU A 60 -5.06 0.75 -3.72
CA LEU A 60 -3.82 -0.04 -3.66
C LEU A 60 -4.01 -1.46 -4.22
N ILE A 61 -5.15 -2.11 -3.95
CA ILE A 61 -5.47 -3.43 -4.51
C ILE A 61 -5.59 -3.35 -6.04
N GLU A 62 -6.28 -2.33 -6.57
CA GLU A 62 -6.38 -2.14 -8.01
C GLU A 62 -5.01 -1.88 -8.66
N LEU A 63 -4.17 -1.07 -8.04
CA LEU A 63 -2.81 -0.82 -8.52
C LEU A 63 -1.97 -2.10 -8.55
N LEU A 64 -2.04 -2.92 -7.49
CA LEU A 64 -1.32 -4.20 -7.43
C LEU A 64 -1.79 -5.17 -8.52
N LYS A 65 -3.08 -5.18 -8.85
CA LYS A 65 -3.66 -5.95 -9.97
C LYS A 65 -3.20 -5.42 -11.33
N LYS A 66 -3.27 -4.10 -11.55
CA LYS A 66 -2.81 -3.44 -12.80
C LYS A 66 -1.32 -3.70 -13.07
N ARG A 67 -0.52 -3.82 -12.01
CA ARG A 67 0.92 -4.12 -12.08
C ARG A 67 1.24 -5.63 -12.07
N GLY A 68 0.24 -6.50 -12.13
CA GLY A 68 0.40 -7.96 -12.26
C GLY A 68 0.96 -8.66 -11.03
N THR A 69 0.99 -8.00 -9.87
CA THR A 69 1.52 -8.56 -8.62
C THR A 69 0.46 -9.22 -7.74
N LEU A 70 -0.81 -8.92 -7.98
CA LEU A 70 -1.97 -9.54 -7.35
C LEU A 70 -2.86 -10.11 -8.45
N ALA A 71 -3.13 -11.42 -8.38
CA ALA A 71 -4.05 -12.13 -9.28
C ALA A 71 -5.50 -12.02 -8.77
#